data_AF-A0A948ICT3-F1
#
_entry.id   AF-A0A948ICT3-F1
#
_cell.length_a   1.000
_cell.length_b   1.000
_cell.length_c   1.000
_cell.angle_alpha   90.00
_cell.angle_beta   90.00
_cell.angle_gamma   90.00
#
_symmetry.space_group_name_H-M   'P 1'
#
loop_
_entity.id
_entity.type
_entity.pdbx_description
1 polymer ?
#
loop_
_entity_poly.entity_id
_entity_poly.type
_entity_poly.pdbx_seq_one_letter_code
_entity_poly.pdbx_strand_id
1 'polypeptide(L)'
;MKKVDRKLSPAELEQFGAEIEAIRQKHLADVGERDAKYITKIEKAVRYTEIAGRGMLMAGIFPPAFILGTLTLGVSKILENMELGHNVMHGQYDFMNNKRLTGQTYEWDTWCTADNWRYSHNYRHHTYTNVLGEDHDIGYGVLRLFPEQKWEPRFLANVPLMVILATFFENLLALQTLELEKVINGEKTLKETKDRAIPTFKKAGRQIVKDYVFFPLLAGPFFLPVLAGNFIANIIRNYWTFVIIFCGHFTADSEVFDKSIIEGESQAHWYLRQLKGSSNLTGGKLFHIMSGNLSHQIEHHLFPEVPAHRYAEMSVEVQEICKRYGQHYNKASLFKQFSTVVGRAFKYSLPSLKRKNQEPVAA
;
A
#
# COMPACT_ATOMS: atom_id res chain seq x y z
N MET A 1 -11.05 19.36 -16.14
CA MET A 1 -10.18 20.50 -15.78
C MET A 1 -8.79 20.21 -16.31
N LYS A 2 -8.13 21.18 -16.96
CA LYS A 2 -6.71 21.03 -17.33
C LYS A 2 -5.90 20.75 -16.06
N LYS A 3 -4.98 19.79 -16.13
CA LYS A 3 -3.93 19.60 -15.12
C LYS A 3 -3.20 20.93 -15.00
N VAL A 4 -3.27 21.57 -13.84
CA VAL A 4 -2.49 22.78 -13.56
C VAL A 4 -1.31 22.30 -12.75
N ASP A 5 -0.19 22.08 -13.43
CA ASP A 5 1.10 21.80 -12.83
C ASP A 5 2.05 22.91 -13.25
N ARG A 6 2.03 24.01 -12.49
CA ARG A 6 2.87 25.18 -12.76
C ARG A 6 4.31 24.85 -12.40
N LYS A 7 5.24 25.16 -13.28
CA LYS A 7 6.67 25.11 -12.96
C LYS A 7 6.97 26.17 -11.89
N LEU A 8 7.49 25.72 -10.74
CA LEU A 8 7.91 26.60 -9.65
C LEU A 8 9.32 27.15 -9.95
N SER A 9 9.55 28.41 -9.61
CA SER A 9 10.92 28.92 -9.49
C SER A 9 11.63 28.24 -8.31
N PRO A 10 12.98 28.25 -8.25
CA PRO A 10 13.71 27.66 -7.14
C PRO A 10 13.27 28.20 -5.76
N ALA A 11 13.03 29.52 -5.65
CA ALA A 11 12.57 30.13 -4.41
C ALA A 11 11.15 29.69 -4.02
N GLU A 12 10.24 29.55 -4.99
CA GLU A 12 8.89 29.04 -4.73
C GLU A 12 8.89 27.56 -4.34
N LEU A 13 9.80 26.77 -4.91
CA LEU A 13 9.93 25.36 -4.57
C LEU A 13 10.42 25.18 -3.14
N GLU A 14 11.45 25.92 -2.73
CA GLU A 14 11.94 25.91 -1.35
C GLU A 14 10.85 26.33 -0.37
N GLN A 15 10.11 27.39 -0.69
CA GLN A 15 8.99 27.83 0.14
C GLN A 15 7.84 26.79 0.19
N PHE A 16 7.52 26.15 -0.93
CA PHE A 16 6.57 25.04 -0.98
C PHE A 16 7.01 23.90 -0.05
N GLY A 17 8.28 23.48 -0.13
CA GLY A 17 8.83 22.44 0.73
C GLY A 17 8.78 22.82 2.22
N ALA A 18 9.12 24.07 2.55
CA ALA A 18 9.05 24.57 3.92
C ALA A 18 7.61 24.58 4.49
N GLU A 19 6.61 24.93 3.68
CA GLU A 19 5.21 24.91 4.11
C GLU A 19 4.67 23.48 4.31
N ILE A 20 5.08 22.53 3.46
CA ILE A 20 4.76 21.11 3.62
C ILE A 20 5.42 20.55 4.90
N GLU A 21 6.70 20.88 5.13
CA GLU A 21 7.42 20.52 6.35
C GLU A 21 6.75 21.11 7.60
N ALA A 22 6.23 22.34 7.53
CA ALA A 22 5.53 22.96 8.64
C ALA A 22 4.24 22.20 9.02
N ILE A 23 3.51 21.64 8.06
CA ILE A 23 2.37 20.74 8.34
C ILE A 23 2.86 19.51 9.12
N ARG A 24 3.93 18.86 8.64
CA ARG A 24 4.52 17.69 9.29
C ARG A 24 4.85 17.96 10.76
N GLN A 25 5.59 19.04 11.01
CA GLN A 25 6.02 19.42 12.36
C GLN A 25 4.85 19.75 13.27
N LYS A 26 3.87 20.50 12.77
CA LYS A 26 2.66 20.86 13.52
C LYS A 26 1.90 19.61 13.98
N HIS A 27 1.70 18.64 13.09
CA HIS A 27 0.94 17.43 13.42
C HIS A 27 1.74 16.47 14.30
N LEU A 28 3.04 16.33 14.08
CA LEU A 28 3.92 15.55 14.95
C LEU A 28 3.95 16.09 16.38
N ALA A 29 4.01 17.42 16.55
CA ALA A 29 4.00 18.05 17.86
C ALA A 29 2.68 17.83 18.63
N ASP A 30 1.58 17.55 17.93
CA ASP A 30 0.26 17.28 18.51
C ASP A 30 -0.03 15.78 18.71
N VAL A 31 0.90 14.88 18.32
CA VAL A 31 0.73 13.44 18.54
C VAL A 31 0.71 13.12 20.03
N GLY A 32 -0.32 12.40 20.48
CA GLY A 32 -0.47 12.07 21.88
C GLY A 32 -1.67 11.19 22.22
N GLU A 33 -2.42 11.56 23.26
CA GLU A 33 -3.46 10.71 23.84
C GLU A 33 -4.60 10.41 22.86
N ARG A 34 -4.94 11.35 21.97
CA ARG A 34 -5.95 11.14 20.91
C ARG A 34 -5.57 9.97 20.01
N ASP A 35 -4.33 9.92 19.58
CA ASP A 35 -3.77 8.90 18.70
C ASP A 35 -3.68 7.54 19.41
N ALA A 36 -3.21 7.55 20.66
CA ALA A 36 -3.15 6.35 21.49
C ALA A 36 -4.54 5.72 21.71
N LYS A 37 -5.56 6.54 21.99
CA LYS A 37 -6.95 6.09 22.12
C LYS A 37 -7.50 5.54 20.80
N TYR A 38 -7.14 6.16 19.68
CA TYR A 38 -7.56 5.72 18.36
C TYR A 38 -7.01 4.32 18.03
N ILE A 39 -5.69 4.14 18.08
CA ILE A 39 -5.08 2.85 17.69
C ILE A 39 -5.47 1.72 18.64
N THR A 40 -5.64 2.01 19.93
CA THR A 40 -6.13 1.01 20.89
C THR A 40 -7.57 0.55 20.58
N LYS A 41 -8.41 1.44 20.03
CA LYS A 41 -9.75 1.06 19.55
C LYS A 41 -9.66 0.20 18.29
N ILE A 42 -8.76 0.53 17.37
CA ILE A 42 -8.50 -0.30 16.18
C ILE A 42 -7.98 -1.69 16.57
N GLU A 43 -7.01 -1.79 17.49
CA GLU A 43 -6.48 -3.08 17.99
C GLU A 43 -7.61 -3.94 18.57
N LYS A 44 -8.50 -3.34 19.37
CA LYS A 44 -9.68 -4.01 19.90
C LYS A 44 -10.66 -4.42 18.80
N ALA A 45 -10.93 -3.54 17.83
CA ALA A 45 -11.81 -3.84 16.71
C ALA A 45 -11.31 -5.06 15.95
N VAL A 46 -10.04 -5.07 15.53
CA VAL A 46 -9.37 -6.22 14.88
C VAL A 46 -9.56 -7.49 15.71
N ARG A 47 -9.19 -7.47 17.00
CA ARG A 47 -9.28 -8.66 17.86
C ARG A 47 -10.71 -9.20 17.97
N TYR A 48 -11.68 -8.33 18.23
CA TYR A 48 -13.06 -8.76 18.44
C TYR A 48 -13.75 -9.16 17.14
N THR A 49 -13.45 -8.52 16.01
CA THR A 49 -13.96 -8.97 14.70
C THR A 49 -13.35 -10.30 14.28
N GLU A 50 -12.07 -10.56 14.59
CA GLU A 50 -11.46 -11.86 14.31
C GLU A 50 -12.14 -12.96 15.13
N ILE A 51 -12.29 -12.76 16.44
CA ILE A 51 -12.95 -13.72 17.34
C ILE A 51 -14.40 -13.95 16.89
N ALA A 52 -15.16 -12.89 16.62
CA ALA A 52 -16.55 -13.00 16.18
C ALA A 52 -16.67 -13.71 14.83
N GLY A 53 -15.86 -13.32 13.84
CA GLY A 53 -15.87 -13.91 12.51
C GLY A 53 -15.54 -15.41 12.54
N ARG A 54 -14.48 -15.80 13.27
CA ARG A 54 -14.10 -17.20 13.45
C ARG A 54 -15.14 -17.98 14.24
N GLY A 55 -15.69 -17.40 15.32
CA GLY A 55 -16.75 -18.02 16.12
C GLY A 55 -18.02 -18.29 15.30
N MET A 56 -18.45 -17.34 14.45
CA MET A 56 -19.59 -17.53 13.54
C MET A 56 -19.34 -18.63 12.50
N LEU A 57 -18.12 -18.72 11.95
CA LEU A 57 -17.76 -19.80 11.04
C LEU A 57 -17.75 -21.17 11.73
N MET A 58 -17.30 -21.24 12.99
CA MET A 58 -17.31 -22.47 13.80
C MET A 58 -18.73 -22.89 14.22
N ALA A 59 -19.63 -21.93 14.42
CA ALA A 59 -21.05 -22.16 14.73
C ALA A 59 -21.91 -22.42 13.47
N GLY A 60 -21.29 -22.81 12.35
CA GLY A 60 -21.78 -22.79 10.96
C GLY A 60 -22.98 -23.65 10.59
N ILE A 61 -23.97 -23.77 11.47
CA ILE A 61 -25.20 -24.55 11.30
C ILE A 61 -26.15 -23.89 10.27
N PHE A 62 -25.98 -22.60 9.92
CA PHE A 62 -26.89 -21.87 9.02
C PHE A 62 -26.18 -20.99 7.97
N PRO A 63 -26.66 -20.93 6.70
CA PRO A 63 -26.05 -20.11 5.64
C PRO A 63 -25.78 -18.64 5.98
N PRO A 64 -26.65 -17.93 6.74
CA PRO A 64 -26.35 -16.56 7.17
C PRO A 64 -25.13 -16.46 8.09
N ALA A 65 -24.89 -17.45 8.97
CA ALA A 65 -23.73 -17.46 9.87
C ALA A 65 -22.41 -17.60 9.11
N PHE A 66 -22.39 -18.40 8.04
CA PHE A 66 -21.23 -18.51 7.16
C PHE A 66 -20.90 -17.18 6.47
N ILE A 67 -21.91 -16.51 5.89
CA ILE A 67 -21.72 -15.23 5.18
C ILE A 67 -21.26 -14.15 6.16
N LEU A 68 -21.96 -13.98 7.29
CA LEU A 68 -21.61 -12.98 8.30
C LEU A 68 -20.23 -13.27 8.92
N GLY A 69 -19.93 -14.53 9.21
CA GLY A 69 -18.62 -14.98 9.69
C GLY A 69 -17.49 -14.63 8.72
N THR A 70 -17.66 -14.97 7.44
CA THR A 70 -16.69 -14.70 6.38
C THR A 70 -16.47 -13.20 6.18
N LEU A 71 -17.54 -12.40 6.09
CA LEU A 71 -17.44 -10.95 5.90
C LEU A 71 -16.80 -10.27 7.12
N THR A 72 -17.18 -10.67 8.33
CA THR A 72 -16.61 -10.12 9.57
C THR A 72 -15.11 -10.46 9.68
N LEU A 73 -14.73 -11.69 9.30
CA LEU A 73 -13.32 -12.07 9.23
C LEU A 73 -12.56 -11.29 8.15
N GLY A 74 -13.18 -11.04 7.00
CA GLY A 74 -12.64 -10.18 5.95
C GLY A 74 -12.38 -8.75 6.43
N VAL A 75 -13.34 -8.15 7.13
CA VAL A 75 -13.17 -6.82 7.76
C VAL A 75 -12.01 -6.84 8.75
N SER A 76 -11.95 -7.87 9.61
CA SER A 76 -10.86 -8.03 10.57
C SER A 76 -9.49 -8.05 9.90
N LYS A 77 -9.36 -8.84 8.82
CA LYS A 77 -8.12 -8.99 8.05
C LYS A 77 -7.74 -7.70 7.33
N ILE A 78 -8.70 -6.93 6.83
CA ILE A 78 -8.45 -5.61 6.23
C ILE A 78 -7.94 -4.62 7.28
N LEU A 79 -8.62 -4.51 8.43
CA LEU A 79 -8.21 -3.60 9.51
C LEU A 79 -6.84 -3.98 10.08
N GLU A 80 -6.57 -5.27 10.23
CA GLU A 80 -5.27 -5.79 10.70
C GLU A 80 -4.16 -5.39 9.73
N ASN A 81 -4.36 -5.59 8.43
CA ASN A 81 -3.34 -5.33 7.42
C ASN A 81 -3.12 -3.84 7.19
N MET A 82 -4.18 -3.08 6.93
CA MET A 82 -4.09 -1.70 6.43
C MET A 82 -4.10 -0.65 7.54
N GLU A 83 -4.94 -0.79 8.56
CA GLU A 83 -5.12 0.27 9.57
C GLU A 83 -4.26 0.07 10.81
N LEU A 84 -4.05 -1.19 11.23
CA LEU A 84 -3.26 -1.53 12.39
C LEU A 84 -1.80 -1.81 12.00
N GLY A 85 -1.55 -2.91 11.30
CA GLY A 85 -0.21 -3.44 11.08
C GLY A 85 0.65 -2.53 10.22
N HIS A 86 0.14 -2.06 9.08
CA HIS A 86 0.81 -1.08 8.23
C HIS A 86 1.25 0.16 9.03
N ASN A 87 0.30 0.81 9.71
CA ASN A 87 0.53 2.07 10.43
C ASN A 87 1.45 1.89 11.64
N VAL A 88 1.32 0.78 12.38
CA VAL A 88 2.25 0.45 13.47
C VAL A 88 3.66 0.24 12.94
N MET A 89 3.84 -0.50 11.84
CA MET A 89 5.17 -0.77 11.28
C MET A 89 5.83 0.45 10.61
N HIS A 90 5.09 1.51 10.30
CA HIS A 90 5.64 2.84 9.99
C HIS A 90 6.17 3.58 11.22
N GLY A 91 6.03 3.01 12.43
CA GLY A 91 6.48 3.62 13.67
C GLY A 91 5.55 4.71 14.19
N GLN A 92 4.37 4.89 13.59
CA GLN A 92 3.44 5.98 13.90
C GLN A 92 2.97 6.00 15.38
N TYR A 93 3.11 4.87 16.08
CA TYR A 93 2.68 4.70 17.47
C TYR A 93 3.83 4.37 18.43
N ASP A 94 5.10 4.47 17.99
CA ASP A 94 6.26 4.16 18.83
C ASP A 94 6.38 5.10 20.05
N PHE A 95 5.86 6.33 19.93
CA PHE A 95 5.78 7.31 21.03
C PHE A 95 5.04 6.75 22.27
N MET A 96 4.15 5.77 22.08
CA MET A 96 3.39 5.15 23.17
C MET A 96 4.24 4.25 24.06
N ASN A 97 5.44 3.84 23.63
CA ASN A 97 6.28 2.85 24.29
C ASN A 97 5.52 1.55 24.66
N ASN A 98 4.50 1.20 23.86
CA ASN A 98 3.68 0.00 24.07
C ASN A 98 4.25 -1.16 23.26
N LYS A 99 4.77 -2.18 23.95
CA LYS A 99 5.39 -3.38 23.32
C LYS A 99 4.51 -4.12 22.32
N ARG A 100 3.18 -3.94 22.37
CA ARG A 100 2.23 -4.58 21.43
C ARG A 100 2.04 -3.78 20.14
N LEU A 101 2.45 -2.51 20.12
CA LEU A 101 2.26 -1.55 19.02
C LEU A 101 3.58 -0.88 18.65
N THR A 102 4.68 -1.61 18.77
CA THR A 102 6.03 -1.14 18.43
C THR A 102 6.36 -1.52 17.00
N GLY A 103 6.69 -0.54 16.16
CA GLY A 103 6.90 -0.74 14.73
C GLY A 103 8.02 -1.69 14.37
N GLN A 104 9.07 -1.80 15.21
CA GLN A 104 10.19 -2.71 14.98
C GLN A 104 9.83 -4.18 15.26
N THR A 105 8.89 -4.46 16.17
CA THR A 105 8.57 -5.82 16.63
C THR A 105 7.17 -6.30 16.27
N TYR A 106 6.29 -5.43 15.78
CA TYR A 106 4.96 -5.81 15.34
C TYR A 106 5.04 -6.78 14.16
N GLU A 107 4.21 -7.83 14.19
CA GLU A 107 4.12 -8.83 13.12
C GLU A 107 2.66 -9.04 12.74
N TRP A 108 2.32 -8.63 11.52
CA TRP A 108 0.98 -8.71 10.95
C TRP A 108 0.60 -10.08 10.35
N ASP A 109 -0.68 -10.24 10.03
CA ASP A 109 -1.32 -11.48 9.52
C ASP A 109 -1.12 -11.69 8.00
N THR A 110 0.13 -11.65 7.54
CA THR A 110 0.50 -11.82 6.12
C THR A 110 1.72 -12.72 5.96
N TRP A 111 2.11 -13.04 4.72
CA TRP A 111 3.34 -13.79 4.44
C TRP A 111 4.59 -12.91 4.54
N CYS A 112 4.45 -11.60 4.30
CA CYS A 112 5.53 -10.64 4.36
C CYS A 112 5.96 -10.47 5.83
N THR A 113 7.23 -10.67 6.15
CA THR A 113 7.74 -10.40 7.50
C THR A 113 7.81 -8.88 7.74
N ALA A 114 7.81 -8.45 9.00
CA ALA A 114 7.89 -7.03 9.31
C ALA A 114 9.22 -6.42 8.86
N ASP A 115 10.33 -7.16 8.97
CA ASP A 115 11.63 -6.76 8.42
C ASP A 115 11.58 -6.54 6.91
N ASN A 116 10.91 -7.46 6.21
CA ASN A 116 10.77 -7.38 4.78
C ASN A 116 9.97 -6.15 4.36
N TRP A 117 8.85 -5.92 5.03
CA TRP A 117 8.00 -4.75 4.84
C TRP A 117 8.76 -3.44 5.10
N ARG A 118 9.49 -3.33 6.21
CA ARG A 118 10.30 -2.14 6.52
C ARG A 118 11.35 -1.87 5.46
N TYR A 119 11.97 -2.91 4.91
CA TYR A 119 12.94 -2.73 3.83
C TYR A 119 12.28 -2.35 2.50
N SER A 120 11.29 -3.12 2.03
CA SER A 120 10.69 -2.92 0.71
C SER A 120 9.79 -1.70 0.65
N HIS A 121 8.94 -1.53 1.65
CA HIS A 121 7.96 -0.45 1.67
C HIS A 121 8.55 0.80 2.33
N ASN A 122 8.88 0.74 3.62
CA ASN A 122 9.25 1.94 4.38
C ASN A 122 10.57 2.56 3.92
N TYR A 123 11.55 1.76 3.50
CA TYR A 123 12.79 2.29 2.95
C TYR A 123 12.70 2.46 1.44
N ARG A 124 12.58 1.38 0.66
CA ARG A 124 12.69 1.48 -0.81
C ARG A 124 11.54 2.28 -1.43
N HIS A 125 10.29 1.87 -1.20
CA HIS A 125 9.13 2.52 -1.81
C HIS A 125 8.92 3.95 -1.32
N HIS A 126 9.01 4.25 -0.01
CA HIS A 126 8.83 5.61 0.51
C HIS A 126 9.97 6.57 0.17
N THR A 127 11.22 6.09 0.07
CA THR A 127 12.34 6.96 -0.34
C THR A 127 12.27 7.27 -1.84
N TYR A 128 12.01 6.24 -2.66
CA TYR A 128 12.15 6.30 -4.12
C TYR A 128 10.82 6.17 -4.86
N THR A 129 9.72 6.60 -4.24
CA THR A 129 8.35 6.43 -4.77
C THR A 129 8.23 6.76 -6.24
N ASN A 130 7.73 5.79 -7.01
CA ASN A 130 7.56 5.86 -8.46
C ASN A 130 8.83 6.19 -9.27
N VAL A 131 10.04 6.03 -8.71
CA VAL A 131 11.31 6.12 -9.45
C VAL A 131 11.60 4.78 -10.12
N LEU A 132 11.59 4.76 -11.45
CA LEU A 132 11.77 3.54 -12.24
C LEU A 132 13.15 2.92 -12.00
N GLY A 133 13.15 1.63 -11.66
CA GLY A 133 14.37 0.87 -11.35
C GLY A 133 14.81 0.95 -9.90
N GLU A 134 14.27 1.89 -9.11
CA GLU A 134 14.50 1.98 -7.66
C GLU A 134 13.30 1.51 -6.85
N ASP A 135 12.09 1.88 -7.25
CA ASP A 135 10.83 1.44 -6.66
C ASP A 135 10.34 0.16 -7.34
N HIS A 136 10.43 -0.95 -6.62
CA HIS A 136 9.98 -2.25 -7.12
C HIS A 136 8.45 -2.37 -7.18
N ASP A 137 7.70 -1.47 -6.54
CA ASP A 137 6.24 -1.53 -6.52
C ASP A 137 5.64 -1.12 -7.87
N ILE A 138 6.40 -0.45 -8.75
CA ILE A 138 5.96 -0.09 -10.10
C ILE A 138 5.63 -1.35 -10.90
N GLY A 139 4.33 -1.67 -10.94
CA GLY A 139 3.80 -2.88 -11.56
C GLY A 139 4.21 -4.19 -10.85
N TYR A 140 4.84 -4.13 -9.67
CA TYR A 140 5.29 -5.29 -8.89
C TYR A 140 6.14 -6.30 -9.68
N GLY A 141 6.85 -5.84 -10.70
CA GLY A 141 7.62 -6.69 -11.63
C GLY A 141 6.78 -7.60 -12.54
N VAL A 142 5.45 -7.62 -12.38
CA VAL A 142 4.51 -8.50 -13.10
C VAL A 142 3.72 -7.75 -14.17
N LEU A 143 3.37 -6.49 -13.90
CA LEU A 143 2.51 -5.67 -14.73
C LEU A 143 3.25 -4.52 -15.39
N ARG A 144 2.74 -4.11 -16.54
CA ARG A 144 3.13 -2.87 -17.21
C ARG A 144 2.00 -1.86 -17.14
N LEU A 145 2.15 -0.81 -16.35
CA LEU A 145 1.13 0.23 -16.12
C LEU A 145 1.55 1.60 -16.66
N PHE A 146 2.80 1.73 -17.10
CA PHE A 146 3.39 2.97 -17.57
C PHE A 146 4.13 2.78 -18.90
N PRO A 147 4.17 3.81 -19.76
CA PRO A 147 4.94 3.76 -21.00
C PRO A 147 6.46 3.69 -20.76
N GLU A 148 6.94 4.24 -19.64
CA GLU A 148 8.35 4.26 -19.24
C GLU A 148 8.89 2.85 -18.94
N GLN A 149 8.02 1.93 -18.51
CA GLN A 149 8.39 0.52 -18.37
C GLN A 149 8.66 -0.09 -19.76
N LYS A 150 9.80 -0.77 -19.90
CA LYS A 150 10.14 -1.54 -21.11
C LYS A 150 9.03 -2.57 -21.39
N TRP A 151 8.61 -2.69 -22.65
CA TRP A 151 7.62 -3.69 -23.04
C TRP A 151 8.26 -5.05 -23.31
N GLU A 152 7.57 -6.12 -22.90
CA GLU A 152 7.94 -7.52 -23.08
C GLU A 152 6.70 -8.34 -23.51
N PRO A 153 6.85 -9.44 -24.28
CA PRO A 153 5.73 -10.24 -24.78
C PRO A 153 4.75 -10.74 -23.71
N ARG A 154 5.23 -10.99 -22.48
CA ARG A 154 4.39 -11.41 -21.36
C ARG A 154 3.30 -10.38 -21.00
N PHE A 155 3.49 -9.10 -21.33
CA PHE A 155 2.48 -8.08 -21.09
C PHE A 155 1.27 -8.18 -22.03
N LEU A 156 1.27 -9.04 -23.04
CA LEU A 156 0.01 -9.40 -23.70
C LEU A 156 -1.00 -10.00 -22.71
N ALA A 157 -0.51 -10.62 -21.63
CA ALA A 157 -1.31 -11.14 -20.53
C ALA A 157 -1.48 -10.14 -19.36
N ASN A 158 -1.24 -8.83 -19.54
CA ASN A 158 -1.27 -7.84 -18.45
C ASN A 158 -2.55 -7.91 -17.62
N VAL A 159 -3.72 -8.00 -18.26
CA VAL A 159 -5.02 -8.05 -17.57
C VAL A 159 -5.22 -9.38 -16.82
N PRO A 160 -5.01 -10.56 -17.43
CA PRO A 160 -4.97 -11.81 -16.67
C PRO A 160 -3.97 -11.81 -15.51
N LEU A 161 -2.75 -11.30 -15.72
CA LEU A 161 -1.72 -11.17 -14.69
C LEU A 161 -2.17 -10.23 -13.56
N MET A 162 -2.91 -9.17 -13.88
CA MET A 162 -3.47 -8.24 -12.89
C MET A 162 -4.50 -8.93 -12.01
N VAL A 163 -5.34 -9.81 -12.58
CA VAL A 163 -6.31 -10.61 -11.80
C VAL A 163 -5.60 -11.62 -10.89
N ILE A 164 -4.54 -12.28 -11.39
CA ILE A 164 -3.72 -13.18 -10.57
C ILE A 164 -3.06 -12.41 -9.43
N LEU A 165 -2.47 -11.25 -9.74
CA LEU A 165 -1.84 -10.39 -8.74
C LEU A 165 -2.85 -9.92 -7.70
N ALA A 166 -4.03 -9.44 -8.10
CA ALA A 166 -5.09 -9.02 -7.19
C ALA A 166 -5.60 -10.17 -6.29
N THR A 167 -5.68 -11.39 -6.83
CA THR A 167 -6.13 -12.58 -6.10
C THR A 167 -5.13 -13.00 -5.01
N PHE A 168 -3.83 -12.83 -5.26
CA PHE A 168 -2.74 -13.26 -4.38
C PHE A 168 -1.87 -12.10 -3.87
N PHE A 169 -2.43 -10.89 -3.79
CA PHE A 169 -1.66 -9.65 -3.64
C PHE A 169 -0.66 -9.69 -2.48
N GLU A 170 -1.15 -9.96 -1.26
CA GLU A 170 -0.31 -10.05 -0.05
C GLU A 170 0.73 -11.17 -0.12
N ASN A 171 0.39 -12.26 -0.80
CA ASN A 171 1.26 -13.43 -0.93
C ASN A 171 2.41 -13.13 -1.90
N LEU A 172 2.12 -12.47 -3.02
CA LEU A 172 3.09 -12.12 -4.05
C LEU A 172 3.97 -10.94 -3.63
N LEU A 173 3.40 -9.97 -2.89
CA LEU A 173 4.14 -8.89 -2.25
C LEU A 173 5.26 -9.43 -1.35
N ALA A 174 4.98 -10.50 -0.58
CA ALA A 174 5.97 -11.15 0.27
C ALA A 174 7.16 -11.76 -0.51
N LEU A 175 6.98 -12.08 -1.80
CA LEU A 175 7.99 -12.69 -2.65
C LEU A 175 8.82 -11.65 -3.43
N GLN A 176 8.38 -10.40 -3.51
CA GLN A 176 9.00 -9.34 -4.31
C GLN A 176 10.45 -9.05 -3.88
N THR A 177 10.74 -9.17 -2.57
CA THR A 177 12.06 -8.91 -2.00
C THR A 177 13.07 -10.04 -2.19
N LEU A 178 12.61 -11.16 -2.76
CA LEU A 178 13.51 -12.21 -3.21
C LEU A 178 14.33 -11.75 -4.41
N GLU A 179 13.83 -10.77 -5.18
CA GLU A 179 14.50 -10.17 -6.34
C GLU A 179 14.97 -11.28 -7.31
N LEU A 180 14.05 -12.19 -7.68
CA LEU A 180 14.39 -13.37 -8.47
C LEU A 180 14.96 -13.00 -9.84
N GLU A 181 14.54 -11.87 -10.40
CA GLU A 181 15.10 -11.27 -11.60
C GLU A 181 16.61 -11.01 -11.48
N LYS A 182 17.10 -10.59 -10.32
CA LYS A 182 18.54 -10.39 -10.07
C LYS A 182 19.32 -11.69 -10.05
N VAL A 183 18.69 -12.79 -9.65
CA VAL A 183 19.29 -14.13 -9.75
C VAL A 183 19.39 -14.55 -11.21
N ILE A 184 18.33 -14.33 -11.98
CA ILE A 184 18.30 -14.65 -13.42
C ILE A 184 19.36 -13.83 -14.19
N ASN A 185 19.55 -12.56 -13.81
CA ASN A 185 20.53 -11.67 -14.42
C ASN A 185 21.97 -11.87 -13.90
N GLY A 186 22.18 -12.74 -12.90
CA GLY A 186 23.50 -12.99 -12.31
C GLY A 186 24.01 -11.91 -11.36
N GLU A 187 23.16 -10.95 -10.98
CA GLU A 187 23.47 -9.88 -10.02
C GLU A 187 23.43 -10.36 -8.56
N LYS A 188 22.76 -11.49 -8.30
CA LYS A 188 22.58 -12.08 -6.97
C LYS A 188 22.73 -13.60 -7.02
N THR A 189 23.36 -14.17 -6.00
CA THR A 189 23.51 -15.63 -5.90
C THR A 189 22.22 -16.30 -5.44
N LEU A 190 22.02 -17.57 -5.83
CA LEU A 190 20.91 -18.39 -5.33
C LEU A 190 20.95 -18.53 -3.80
N LYS A 191 22.14 -18.54 -3.20
CA LYS A 191 22.33 -18.62 -1.74
C LYS A 191 21.77 -17.38 -1.03
N GLU A 192 22.12 -16.18 -1.49
CA GLU A 192 21.62 -14.92 -0.92
C GLU A 192 20.09 -14.82 -1.00
N THR A 193 19.51 -15.24 -2.12
CA THR A 193 18.06 -15.30 -2.27
C THR A 193 17.43 -16.31 -1.33
N LYS A 194 18.03 -17.50 -1.18
CA LYS A 194 17.56 -18.53 -0.25
C LYS A 194 17.59 -18.04 1.20
N ASP A 195 18.67 -17.40 1.63
CA ASP A 195 18.81 -16.91 3.00
C ASP A 195 17.75 -15.84 3.33
N ARG A 196 17.46 -14.93 2.37
CA ARG A 196 16.35 -13.97 2.50
C ARG A 196 14.96 -14.61 2.45
N ALA A 197 14.82 -15.75 1.76
CA ALA A 197 13.54 -16.43 1.60
C ALA A 197 13.09 -17.22 2.84
N ILE A 198 14.04 -17.75 3.63
CA ILE A 198 13.75 -18.62 4.78
C ILE A 198 12.76 -17.98 5.78
N PRO A 199 12.95 -16.73 6.25
CA PRO A 199 12.01 -16.10 7.18
C PRO A 199 10.60 -15.96 6.60
N THR A 200 10.50 -15.52 5.34
CA THR A 200 9.24 -15.37 4.61
C THR A 200 8.52 -16.70 4.49
N PHE A 201 9.18 -17.76 4.02
CA PHE A 201 8.55 -19.08 3.88
C PHE A 201 8.20 -19.72 5.23
N LYS A 202 9.02 -19.52 6.27
CA LYS A 202 8.69 -19.96 7.65
C LYS A 202 7.47 -19.23 8.19
N LYS A 203 7.29 -17.95 7.88
CA LYS A 203 6.09 -17.19 8.25
C LYS A 203 4.89 -17.62 7.42
N ALA A 204 5.03 -17.74 6.10
CA ALA A 204 3.99 -18.23 5.20
C ALA A 204 3.48 -19.60 5.64
N GLY A 205 4.36 -20.55 5.95
CA GLY A 205 3.99 -21.87 6.47
C GLY A 205 3.18 -21.80 7.76
N ARG A 206 3.56 -20.93 8.71
CA ARG A 206 2.77 -20.70 9.94
C ARG A 206 1.39 -20.13 9.65
N GLN A 207 1.26 -19.18 8.72
CA GLN A 207 -0.04 -18.63 8.35
C GLN A 207 -0.91 -19.64 7.61
N ILE A 208 -0.32 -20.44 6.71
CA ILE A 208 -1.02 -21.51 6.00
C ILE A 208 -1.55 -22.54 6.98
N VAL A 209 -0.69 -23.03 7.89
CA VAL A 209 -1.11 -23.98 8.93
C VAL A 209 -2.21 -23.39 9.81
N LYS A 210 -2.08 -22.14 10.22
CA LYS A 210 -3.10 -21.47 11.04
C LYS A 210 -4.46 -21.42 10.33
N ASP A 211 -4.53 -20.82 9.14
CA ASP A 211 -5.80 -20.53 8.47
C ASP A 211 -6.41 -21.74 7.73
N TYR A 212 -5.60 -22.69 7.27
CA TYR A 212 -6.08 -23.80 6.43
C TYR A 212 -5.95 -25.19 7.06
N VAL A 213 -5.33 -25.31 8.25
CA VAL A 213 -5.21 -26.58 8.97
C VAL A 213 -5.78 -26.46 10.38
N PHE A 214 -5.21 -25.60 11.22
CA PHE A 214 -5.57 -25.48 12.63
C PHE A 214 -7.04 -25.09 12.84
N PHE A 215 -7.49 -23.96 12.27
CA PHE A 215 -8.88 -23.52 12.45
C PHE A 215 -9.91 -24.46 11.81
N PRO A 216 -9.70 -24.97 10.57
CA PRO A 216 -10.58 -25.98 10.01
C PRO A 216 -10.66 -27.27 10.85
N LEU A 217 -9.53 -27.80 11.34
CA LEU A 217 -9.53 -29.00 12.20
C LEU A 217 -10.23 -28.77 13.53
N LEU A 218 -10.01 -27.59 14.14
CA LEU A 218 -10.69 -27.19 15.38
C LEU A 218 -12.22 -27.16 15.21
N ALA A 219 -12.71 -26.91 13.99
CA ALA A 219 -14.14 -26.84 13.68
C ALA A 219 -14.81 -28.21 13.49
N GLY A 220 -14.04 -29.32 13.48
CA GLY A 220 -14.55 -30.68 13.36
C GLY A 220 -15.47 -30.85 12.13
N PRO A 221 -16.77 -31.16 12.30
CA PRO A 221 -17.73 -31.27 11.19
C PRO A 221 -17.81 -30.03 10.27
N PHE A 222 -17.48 -28.84 10.78
CA PHE A 222 -17.49 -27.58 10.01
C PHE A 222 -16.14 -27.27 9.34
N PHE A 223 -15.28 -28.27 9.15
CA PHE A 223 -13.97 -28.14 8.50
C PHE A 223 -14.07 -27.39 7.16
N LEU A 224 -14.94 -27.85 6.25
CA LEU A 224 -15.06 -27.27 4.91
C LEU A 224 -15.61 -25.82 4.93
N PRO A 225 -16.68 -25.50 5.68
CA PRO A 225 -17.11 -24.12 5.87
C PRO A 225 -16.01 -23.20 6.43
N VAL A 226 -15.28 -23.61 7.47
CA VAL A 226 -14.22 -22.77 8.05
C VAL A 226 -13.06 -22.59 7.07
N LEU A 227 -12.65 -23.64 6.36
CA LEU A 227 -11.62 -23.57 5.32
C LEU A 227 -12.04 -22.60 4.20
N ALA A 228 -13.27 -22.71 3.70
CA ALA A 228 -13.81 -21.83 2.67
C ALA A 228 -13.94 -20.38 3.15
N GLY A 229 -14.44 -20.16 4.37
CA GLY A 229 -14.56 -18.83 4.96
C GLY A 229 -13.22 -18.14 5.16
N ASN A 230 -12.20 -18.87 5.63
CA ASN A 230 -10.83 -18.34 5.74
C ASN A 230 -10.25 -17.98 4.37
N PHE A 231 -10.44 -18.84 3.36
CA PHE A 231 -9.99 -18.58 1.99
C PHE A 231 -10.65 -17.32 1.42
N ILE A 232 -11.98 -17.24 1.47
CA ILE A 232 -12.74 -16.09 0.95
C ILE A 232 -12.40 -14.80 1.69
N ALA A 233 -12.22 -14.83 3.02
CA ALA A 233 -11.80 -13.66 3.79
C ALA A 233 -10.42 -13.13 3.37
N ASN A 234 -9.47 -14.03 3.04
CA ASN A 234 -8.17 -13.63 2.49
C ASN A 234 -8.31 -13.06 1.06
N ILE A 235 -9.18 -13.62 0.23
CA ILE A 235 -9.49 -13.07 -1.11
C ILE A 235 -10.08 -11.65 -1.00
N ILE A 236 -11.04 -11.44 -0.09
CA ILE A 236 -11.64 -10.13 0.17
C ILE A 236 -10.55 -9.11 0.53
N ARG A 237 -9.66 -9.45 1.47
CA ARG A 237 -8.53 -8.59 1.83
C ARG A 237 -7.63 -8.33 0.61
N ASN A 238 -7.20 -9.37 -0.11
CA ASN A 238 -6.25 -9.22 -1.22
C ASN A 238 -6.79 -8.27 -2.30
N TYR A 239 -8.05 -8.41 -2.72
CA TYR A 239 -8.66 -7.50 -3.70
C TYR A 239 -8.82 -6.08 -3.14
N TRP A 240 -9.22 -5.94 -1.88
CA TRP A 240 -9.37 -4.63 -1.26
C TRP A 240 -8.03 -3.89 -1.18
N THR A 241 -7.00 -4.51 -0.62
CA THR A 241 -5.65 -3.92 -0.52
C THR A 241 -5.09 -3.63 -1.90
N PHE A 242 -5.18 -4.56 -2.86
CA PHE A 242 -4.77 -4.35 -4.25
C PHE A 242 -5.41 -3.09 -4.85
N VAL A 243 -6.73 -2.96 -4.74
CA VAL A 243 -7.47 -1.84 -5.31
C VAL A 243 -7.03 -0.52 -4.68
N ILE A 244 -6.90 -0.44 -3.35
CA ILE A 244 -6.48 0.79 -2.66
C ILE A 244 -5.05 1.18 -3.05
N ILE A 245 -4.09 0.25 -2.96
CA ILE A 245 -2.68 0.52 -3.26
C ILE A 245 -2.49 0.93 -4.73
N PHE A 246 -3.13 0.23 -5.67
CA PHE A 246 -3.02 0.57 -7.10
C PHE A 246 -3.63 1.93 -7.42
N CYS A 247 -4.75 2.28 -6.77
CA CYS A 247 -5.32 3.62 -6.90
C CYS A 247 -4.48 4.70 -6.23
N GLY A 248 -3.53 4.34 -5.37
CA GLY A 248 -2.58 5.27 -4.75
C GLY A 248 -1.44 5.66 -5.68
N HIS A 249 -0.99 4.76 -6.57
CA HIS A 249 0.26 4.94 -7.33
C HIS A 249 0.13 4.91 -8.85
N PHE A 250 -0.92 4.29 -9.39
CA PHE A 250 -0.96 3.92 -10.81
C PHE A 250 -2.13 4.52 -11.57
N THR A 251 -2.75 5.57 -11.02
CA THR A 251 -3.87 6.27 -11.68
C THR A 251 -3.38 7.04 -12.91
N ALA A 252 -4.31 7.43 -13.80
CA ALA A 252 -3.97 8.17 -15.02
C ALA A 252 -2.99 9.33 -14.80
N ASP A 253 -3.13 10.03 -13.68
CA ASP A 253 -2.41 11.25 -13.37
C ASP A 253 -1.17 11.06 -12.48
N SER A 254 -0.94 9.86 -11.92
CA SER A 254 0.31 9.54 -11.22
C SER A 254 1.49 9.51 -12.20
N GLU A 255 2.57 10.18 -11.81
CA GLU A 255 3.83 10.25 -12.56
C GLU A 255 4.79 9.12 -12.17
N VAL A 256 5.62 8.69 -13.13
CA VAL A 256 6.78 7.83 -12.91
C VAL A 256 8.02 8.59 -13.35
N PHE A 257 9.08 8.47 -12.57
CA PHE A 257 10.28 9.28 -12.70
C PHE A 257 11.47 8.42 -13.13
N ASP A 258 12.36 9.02 -13.92
CA ASP A 258 13.67 8.44 -14.20
C ASP A 258 14.59 8.54 -12.98
N LYS A 259 15.54 7.62 -12.85
CA LYS A 259 16.49 7.59 -11.73
C LYS A 259 17.29 8.88 -11.59
N SER A 260 17.55 9.61 -12.67
CA SER A 260 18.25 10.91 -12.61
C SER A 260 17.58 11.95 -11.72
N ILE A 261 16.27 11.84 -11.43
CA ILE A 261 15.56 12.83 -10.60
C ILE A 261 16.05 12.87 -9.15
N ILE A 262 16.67 11.78 -8.67
CA ILE A 262 17.15 11.69 -7.28
C ILE A 262 18.58 12.25 -7.12
N GLU A 263 19.26 12.58 -8.22
CA GLU A 263 20.61 13.14 -8.18
C GLU A 263 20.57 14.59 -7.68
N GLY A 264 21.07 14.82 -6.47
CA GLY A 264 21.05 16.16 -5.85
C GLY A 264 19.66 16.61 -5.39
N GLU A 265 18.72 15.68 -5.21
CA GLU A 265 17.35 15.98 -4.78
C GLU A 265 17.34 16.62 -3.37
N SER A 266 16.86 17.86 -3.28
CA SER A 266 16.57 18.51 -2.00
C SER A 266 15.29 17.93 -1.36
N GLN A 267 15.05 18.19 -0.08
CA GLN A 267 13.78 17.86 0.56
C GLN A 267 12.54 18.46 -0.14
N ALA A 268 12.63 19.68 -0.66
CA ALA A 268 11.52 20.33 -1.35
C ALA A 268 11.16 19.62 -2.68
N HIS A 269 12.18 19.25 -3.45
CA HIS A 269 12.04 18.40 -4.63
C HIS A 269 11.44 17.04 -4.29
N TRP A 270 11.90 16.41 -3.20
CA TRP A 270 11.35 15.14 -2.71
C TRP A 270 9.85 15.28 -2.40
N TYR A 271 9.43 16.29 -1.65
CA TYR A 271 8.00 16.55 -1.38
C TYR A 271 7.17 16.73 -2.65
N LEU A 272 7.69 17.47 -3.62
CA LEU A 272 6.99 17.67 -4.89
C LEU A 272 6.88 16.35 -5.68
N ARG A 273 7.92 15.52 -5.67
CA ARG A 273 7.90 14.20 -6.30
C ARG A 273 6.87 13.28 -5.64
N GLN A 274 6.81 13.26 -4.31
CA GLN A 274 5.83 12.47 -3.56
C GLN A 274 4.39 12.87 -3.88
N LEU A 275 4.13 14.17 -3.98
CA LEU A 275 2.83 14.71 -4.41
C LEU A 275 2.44 14.22 -5.82
N LYS A 276 3.39 14.24 -6.77
CA LYS A 276 3.16 13.90 -8.19
C LYS A 276 3.08 12.39 -8.46
N GLY A 277 3.78 11.58 -7.68
CA GLY A 277 3.73 10.12 -7.79
C GLY A 277 2.43 9.52 -7.22
N SER A 278 1.78 10.23 -6.31
CA SER A 278 0.68 9.69 -5.50
C SER A 278 -0.70 10.19 -5.92
N SER A 279 -1.73 9.48 -5.49
CA SER A 279 -3.14 9.71 -5.83
C SER A 279 -4.04 9.45 -4.64
N ASN A 280 -4.98 10.35 -4.41
CA ASN A 280 -5.95 10.24 -3.33
C ASN A 280 -7.32 9.75 -3.79
N LEU A 281 -8.04 9.17 -2.84
CA LEU A 281 -9.39 8.63 -2.95
C LEU A 281 -10.37 9.42 -2.09
N THR A 282 -11.45 9.91 -2.69
CA THR A 282 -12.56 10.52 -1.94
C THR A 282 -13.42 9.44 -1.29
N GLY A 283 -13.83 9.65 -0.04
CA GLY A 283 -14.75 8.77 0.66
C GLY A 283 -15.25 9.36 1.96
N GLY A 284 -16.01 8.55 2.71
CA GLY A 284 -16.41 8.87 4.07
C GLY A 284 -15.47 8.25 5.11
N LYS A 285 -15.70 8.57 6.40
CA LYS A 285 -14.86 8.10 7.51
C LYS A 285 -14.64 6.58 7.54
N LEU A 286 -15.69 5.79 7.32
CA LEU A 286 -15.57 4.33 7.30
C LEU A 286 -14.69 3.85 6.15
N PHE A 287 -14.80 4.47 4.97
CA PHE A 287 -13.95 4.14 3.83
C PHE A 287 -12.48 4.43 4.14
N HIS A 288 -12.19 5.59 4.73
CA HIS A 288 -10.83 5.96 5.13
C HIS A 288 -10.24 4.94 6.12
N ILE A 289 -10.98 4.57 7.18
CA ILE A 289 -10.56 3.53 8.14
C ILE A 289 -10.34 2.18 7.46
N MET A 290 -11.28 1.74 6.60
CA MET A 290 -11.15 0.46 5.89
C MET A 290 -9.97 0.46 4.92
N SER A 291 -9.54 1.62 4.44
CA SER A 291 -8.36 1.77 3.58
C SER A 291 -7.05 1.92 4.35
N GLY A 292 -7.03 1.85 5.69
CA GLY A 292 -5.80 2.15 6.45
C GLY A 292 -5.42 3.63 6.47
N ASN A 293 -6.37 4.49 6.11
CA ASN A 293 -6.17 5.88 5.65
C ASN A 293 -5.29 6.04 4.39
N LEU A 294 -4.94 4.95 3.69
CA LEU A 294 -4.23 4.98 2.40
C LEU A 294 -5.07 5.54 1.24
N SER A 295 -6.35 5.81 1.48
CA SER A 295 -7.13 6.75 0.64
C SER A 295 -6.49 8.14 0.54
N HIS A 296 -5.61 8.50 1.48
CA HIS A 296 -4.82 9.72 1.53
C HIS A 296 -3.35 9.41 1.20
N GLN A 297 -3.10 8.74 0.07
CA GLN A 297 -1.77 8.30 -0.35
C GLN A 297 -0.75 9.44 -0.47
N ILE A 298 -1.18 10.63 -0.91
CA ILE A 298 -0.32 11.82 -0.96
C ILE A 298 0.19 12.12 0.45
N GLU A 299 -0.69 12.24 1.44
CA GLU A 299 -0.28 12.53 2.83
C GLU A 299 0.50 11.38 3.45
N HIS A 300 0.18 10.13 3.08
CA HIS A 300 0.94 8.96 3.52
C HIS A 300 2.41 9.03 3.08
N HIS A 301 2.66 9.44 1.84
CA HIS A 301 4.01 9.56 1.29
C HIS A 301 4.74 10.83 1.75
N LEU A 302 4.00 11.92 2.01
CA LEU A 302 4.59 13.13 2.57
C LEU A 302 4.97 12.95 4.06
N PHE A 303 4.15 12.21 4.82
CA PHE A 303 4.21 12.14 6.28
C PHE A 303 4.01 10.70 6.83
N PRO A 304 4.82 9.72 6.39
CA PRO A 304 4.61 8.30 6.73
C PRO A 304 4.66 8.02 8.23
N GLU A 305 5.38 8.83 9.01
CA GLU A 305 5.55 8.70 10.45
C GLU A 305 4.40 9.32 11.29
N VAL A 306 3.52 10.13 10.69
CA VAL A 306 2.37 10.73 11.40
C VAL A 306 1.22 9.72 11.47
N PRO A 307 0.53 9.55 12.62
CA PRO A 307 -0.64 8.68 12.73
C PRO A 307 -1.66 8.90 11.61
N ALA A 308 -1.90 7.86 10.81
CA ALA A 308 -2.60 7.97 9.53
C ALA A 308 -4.04 8.50 9.61
N HIS A 309 -4.72 8.34 10.76
CA HIS A 309 -6.07 8.91 10.97
C HIS A 309 -6.10 10.44 10.92
N ARG A 310 -4.95 11.10 10.99
CA ARG A 310 -4.79 12.57 10.82
C ARG A 310 -4.72 12.99 9.35
N TYR A 311 -4.45 12.08 8.42
CA TYR A 311 -4.25 12.43 7.02
C TYR A 311 -5.45 13.13 6.39
N ALA A 312 -6.68 12.83 6.82
CA ALA A 312 -7.86 13.57 6.38
C ALA A 312 -7.79 15.07 6.74
N GLU A 313 -7.30 15.41 7.93
CA GLU A 313 -7.13 16.80 8.39
C GLU A 313 -5.96 17.45 7.63
N MET A 314 -4.81 16.77 7.56
CA MET A 314 -3.61 17.25 6.85
C MET A 314 -3.88 17.49 5.36
N SER A 315 -4.73 16.66 4.74
CA SER A 315 -5.07 16.77 3.32
C SER A 315 -5.70 18.10 2.95
N VAL A 316 -6.39 18.75 3.89
CA VAL A 316 -6.99 20.08 3.66
C VAL A 316 -5.88 21.13 3.56
N GLU A 317 -4.89 21.07 4.46
CA GLU A 317 -3.75 21.98 4.47
C GLU A 317 -2.86 21.79 3.22
N VAL A 318 -2.58 20.52 2.84
CA VAL A 318 -1.83 20.19 1.62
C VAL A 318 -2.55 20.68 0.36
N GLN A 319 -3.87 20.50 0.26
CA GLN A 319 -4.66 20.99 -0.88
C GLN A 319 -4.58 22.53 -1.02
N GLU A 320 -4.64 23.26 0.09
CA GLU A 320 -4.51 24.71 0.08
C GLU A 320 -3.12 25.18 -0.36
N ILE A 321 -2.05 24.49 0.08
CA ILE A 321 -0.69 24.73 -0.42
C ILE A 321 -0.65 24.44 -1.93
N CYS A 322 -1.10 23.27 -2.39
CA CYS A 322 -1.09 22.91 -3.80
C CYS A 322 -1.82 23.97 -4.66
N LYS A 323 -2.96 24.48 -4.18
CA LYS A 323 -3.71 25.54 -4.84
C LYS A 323 -2.92 26.86 -4.95
N ARG A 324 -2.25 27.29 -3.88
CA ARG A 324 -1.41 28.51 -3.89
C ARG A 324 -0.23 28.40 -4.86
N TYR A 325 0.40 27.24 -4.89
CA TYR A 325 1.57 26.99 -5.74
C TYR A 325 1.22 26.56 -7.17
N GLY A 326 -0.06 26.28 -7.45
CA GLY A 326 -0.53 25.82 -8.76
C GLY A 326 -0.05 24.40 -9.07
N GLN A 327 0.01 23.53 -8.07
CA GLN A 327 0.33 22.10 -8.21
C GLN A 327 -0.96 21.29 -8.27
N HIS A 328 -0.97 20.24 -9.11
CA HIS A 328 -2.11 19.36 -9.20
C HIS A 328 -2.19 18.42 -7.99
N TYR A 329 -3.26 18.56 -7.22
CA TYR A 329 -3.59 17.62 -6.17
C TYR A 329 -4.48 16.49 -6.73
N ASN A 330 -3.87 15.34 -7.03
CA ASN A 330 -4.54 14.22 -7.69
C ASN A 330 -5.50 13.50 -6.73
N LYS A 331 -6.81 13.76 -6.87
CA LYS A 331 -7.86 13.18 -6.02
C LYS A 331 -9.12 12.89 -6.81
N ALA A 332 -9.68 11.70 -6.65
CA ALA A 332 -10.94 11.30 -7.28
C ALA A 332 -11.67 10.18 -6.52
N SER A 333 -12.86 9.79 -6.97
CA SER A 333 -13.57 8.63 -6.42
C SER A 333 -12.87 7.32 -6.76
N LEU A 334 -13.06 6.30 -5.92
CA LEU A 334 -12.51 4.95 -6.13
C LEU A 334 -12.79 4.42 -7.52
N PHE A 335 -14.04 4.51 -7.96
CA PHE A 335 -14.43 4.06 -9.29
C PHE A 335 -13.65 4.77 -10.40
N LYS A 336 -13.51 6.11 -10.29
CA LYS A 336 -12.77 6.89 -11.28
C LYS A 336 -11.30 6.49 -11.29
N GLN A 337 -10.60 6.50 -10.15
CA GLN A 337 -9.18 6.11 -10.11
C GLN A 337 -8.96 4.68 -10.59
N PHE A 338 -9.74 3.72 -10.09
CA PHE A 338 -9.59 2.32 -10.47
C PHE A 338 -9.86 2.09 -11.96
N SER A 339 -10.85 2.77 -12.55
CA SER A 339 -11.09 2.69 -14.00
C SER A 339 -9.88 3.14 -14.83
N THR A 340 -9.11 4.12 -14.33
CA THR A 340 -7.89 4.57 -15.01
C THR A 340 -6.74 3.57 -14.86
N VAL A 341 -6.61 2.91 -13.71
CA VAL A 341 -5.64 1.83 -13.48
C VAL A 341 -5.92 0.67 -14.43
N VAL A 342 -7.17 0.21 -14.50
CA VAL A 342 -7.60 -0.85 -15.43
C VAL A 342 -7.36 -0.40 -16.87
N GLY A 343 -7.71 0.83 -17.22
CA GLY A 343 -7.45 1.41 -18.53
C GLY A 343 -5.96 1.40 -18.91
N ARG A 344 -5.07 1.70 -17.96
CA ARG A 344 -3.61 1.57 -18.14
C ARG A 344 -3.20 0.11 -18.36
N ALA A 345 -3.72 -0.82 -17.58
CA ALA A 345 -3.44 -2.25 -17.76
C ALA A 345 -3.78 -2.72 -19.18
N PHE A 346 -4.96 -2.35 -19.71
CA PHE A 346 -5.32 -2.64 -21.11
C PHE A 346 -4.42 -1.93 -22.12
N LYS A 347 -4.23 -0.62 -21.96
CA LYS A 347 -3.46 0.23 -22.89
C LYS A 347 -2.03 -0.26 -23.04
N TYR A 348 -1.39 -0.61 -21.93
CA TYR A 348 0.03 -0.96 -21.90
C TYR A 348 0.30 -2.47 -22.03
N SER A 349 -0.74 -3.29 -22.21
CA SER A 349 -0.62 -4.67 -22.70
C SER A 349 0.06 -4.72 -24.07
N LEU A 350 -0.20 -3.72 -24.92
CA LEU A 350 0.39 -3.60 -26.24
C LEU A 350 1.65 -2.71 -26.21
N PRO A 351 2.59 -2.89 -27.16
CA PRO A 351 3.72 -2.01 -27.31
C PRO A 351 3.24 -0.57 -27.49
N SER A 352 3.76 0.35 -26.68
CA SER A 352 3.52 1.77 -26.92
C SER A 352 4.35 2.22 -28.12
N LEU A 353 3.71 2.87 -29.10
CA LEU A 353 4.43 3.65 -30.11
C LEU A 353 5.34 4.63 -29.34
N LYS A 354 6.65 4.63 -29.64
CA LYS A 354 7.64 5.48 -28.96
C LYS A 354 7.07 6.90 -28.83
N ARG A 355 6.82 7.35 -27.60
CA ARG A 355 6.48 8.74 -27.35
C ARG A 355 7.75 9.53 -27.65
N LYS A 356 7.77 10.29 -28.75
CA LYS A 356 8.81 11.28 -29.02
C LYS A 356 8.89 12.21 -27.81
N ASN A 357 10.07 12.24 -27.17
CA ASN A 357 10.57 13.26 -26.25
C ASN A 357 9.50 13.97 -25.42
N GLN A 358 9.20 13.46 -24.23
CA GLN A 358 8.91 14.38 -23.13
C GLN A 358 10.26 14.93 -22.69
N GLU A 359 10.44 16.24 -22.78
CA GLU A 359 11.58 16.90 -22.16
C GLU A 359 11.66 16.45 -20.71
N PRO A 360 12.85 16.09 -20.21
CA PRO A 360 13.02 15.78 -18.80
C PRO A 360 12.45 16.96 -18.00
N VAL A 361 11.69 16.66 -16.95
CA VAL A 361 11.37 17.66 -15.93
C VAL A 361 12.73 18.08 -15.37
N ALA A 362 13.26 19.19 -15.88
CA ALA A 362 14.53 19.72 -15.43
C ALA A 362 14.43 19.93 -13.92
N ALA A 363 15.43 19.40 -13.21
CA ALA A 363 15.68 19.64 -11.79
C ALA A 363 15.50 21.12 -11.46
#